data_AF-A0A4R3ZGE9-F1
#
_entry.id   AF-A0A4R3ZGE9-F1
#
_cell.length_a   1.000
_cell.length_b   1.000
_cell.length_c   1.000
_cell.angle_alpha   90.00
_cell.angle_beta   90.00
_cell.angle_gamma   90.00
#
_symmetry.space_group_name_H-M   'P 1'
#
loop_
_entity.id
_entity.type
_entity.pdbx_description
1 polymer ?
#
loop_
_entity_poly.entity_id
_entity_poly.type
_entity_poly.pdbx_seq_one_letter_code
_entity_poly.pdbx_strand_id
1 'polypeptide(L)'
;MRCRYGGNQSNQYGQTVNDIVAGWQGARLLKRAPLCGRFCRLEPLDVTRHAADLFAAYALGDEGGWTWLASSCPANVAATAHWAAGKVND
;
A
#
# COMPACT_ATOMS: atom_id res chain seq x y z
N MET A 1 11.60 1.64 34.47
CA MET A 1 10.61 2.49 33.79
C MET A 1 9.49 1.58 33.29
N ARG A 2 8.36 1.48 34.00
CA ARG A 2 7.22 0.63 33.59
C ARG A 2 6.25 1.50 32.80
N CYS A 3 6.02 1.19 31.53
CA CYS A 3 4.84 1.69 30.82
C CYS A 3 3.61 1.14 31.54
N ARG A 4 2.87 2.00 32.25
CA ARG A 4 1.55 1.63 32.78
C ARG A 4 0.59 1.60 31.58
N TYR A 5 0.38 0.42 31.00
CA TYR A 5 -0.77 0.18 30.12
C TYR A 5 -2.00 0.11 31.01
N GLY A 6 -2.82 1.15 30.98
CA GLY A 6 -4.01 1.30 31.81
C GLY A 6 -5.21 1.77 31.01
N GLY A 7 -5.43 1.22 29.82
CA GLY A 7 -6.72 1.35 29.13
C GLY A 7 -7.69 0.30 29.66
N ASN A 8 -8.64 0.70 30.49
CA ASN A 8 -9.68 -0.18 31.06
C ASN A 8 -10.99 -0.17 30.25
N GLN A 9 -10.92 0.17 28.95
CA GLN A 9 -12.13 0.27 28.14
C GLN A 9 -12.39 -1.06 27.43
N SER A 10 -13.59 -1.58 27.54
CA SER A 10 -14.03 -2.78 26.82
C SER A 10 -14.87 -2.35 25.62
N ASN A 11 -14.51 -2.76 24.41
CA ASN A 11 -15.37 -2.51 23.25
C ASN A 11 -16.65 -3.38 23.29
N GLN A 12 -17.56 -3.18 22.34
CA GLN A 12 -18.82 -3.94 22.23
C GLN A 12 -18.65 -5.48 22.08
N TYR A 13 -17.42 -5.95 21.85
CA TYR A 13 -17.06 -7.36 21.74
C TYR A 13 -16.35 -7.88 23.01
N GLY A 14 -16.28 -7.10 24.09
CA GLY A 14 -15.65 -7.48 25.36
C GLY A 14 -14.11 -7.45 25.33
N GLN A 15 -13.50 -6.85 24.31
CA GLN A 15 -12.04 -6.76 24.19
C GLN A 15 -11.52 -5.52 24.90
N THR A 16 -10.44 -5.65 25.67
CA THR A 16 -9.74 -4.51 26.28
C THR A 16 -9.07 -3.67 25.20
N VAL A 17 -9.46 -2.41 25.10
CA VAL A 17 -8.89 -1.41 24.21
C VAL A 17 -8.22 -0.30 25.00
N ASN A 18 -7.22 0.33 24.38
CA ASN A 18 -6.49 1.45 24.97
C ASN A 18 -7.36 2.72 25.07
N ASP A 19 -6.83 3.73 25.76
CA ASP A 19 -7.50 5.01 25.95
C ASP A 19 -7.84 5.70 24.63
N ILE A 20 -8.97 6.42 24.63
CA ILE A 20 -9.41 7.24 23.50
C ILE A 20 -8.42 8.37 23.27
N VAL A 21 -7.98 8.54 22.02
CA VAL A 21 -7.21 9.73 21.60
C VAL A 21 -8.18 10.90 21.44
N ALA A 22 -8.25 11.76 22.46
CA ALA A 22 -9.15 12.91 22.47
C ALA A 22 -8.91 13.83 21.27
N GLY A 23 -9.99 14.20 20.57
CA GLY A 23 -9.93 15.11 19.43
C GLY A 23 -9.42 14.48 18.12
N TRP A 24 -9.28 13.15 18.05
CA TRP A 24 -8.96 12.47 16.79
C TRP A 24 -10.08 12.65 15.76
N GLN A 25 -9.75 13.21 14.59
CA GLN A 25 -10.69 13.50 13.49
C GLN A 25 -10.59 12.51 12.32
N GLY A 26 -9.78 11.45 12.45
CA GLY A 26 -9.48 10.54 11.36
C GLY A 26 -8.36 11.00 10.45
N ALA A 27 -7.88 10.08 9.61
CA ALA A 27 -6.95 10.39 8.54
C ALA A 27 -7.68 11.06 7.38
N ARG A 28 -7.00 12.00 6.70
CA ARG A 28 -7.52 12.62 5.48
C ARG A 28 -7.28 11.72 4.27
N LEU A 29 -8.18 11.78 3.30
CA LEU A 29 -8.01 11.08 2.03
C LEU A 29 -6.73 11.57 1.31
N LEU A 30 -5.94 10.62 0.79
CA LEU A 30 -4.76 10.94 -0.01
C LEU A 30 -5.20 11.51 -1.36
N LYS A 31 -4.62 12.66 -1.74
CA LYS A 31 -4.85 13.24 -3.07
C LYS A 31 -4.06 12.48 -4.12
N ARG A 32 -4.66 12.22 -5.30
CA ARG A 32 -3.97 11.65 -6.47
C ARG A 32 -3.06 12.71 -7.11
N ALA A 33 -1.89 12.92 -6.52
CA ALA A 33 -0.88 13.84 -7.02
C ALA A 33 0.52 13.25 -6.79
N PRO A 34 1.54 13.67 -7.57
CA PRO A 34 2.90 13.22 -7.33
C PRO A 34 3.40 13.60 -5.93
N LEU A 35 4.11 12.67 -5.28
CA LEU A 35 4.79 12.89 -4.02
C LEU A 35 6.30 12.93 -4.29
N CYS A 36 6.94 14.08 -4.04
CA CYS A 36 8.36 14.28 -4.26
C CYS A 36 9.13 14.12 -2.95
N GLY A 37 9.97 13.08 -2.87
CA GLY A 37 10.88 12.86 -1.75
C GLY A 37 12.33 13.20 -2.11
N ARG A 38 13.25 12.92 -1.18
CA ARG A 38 14.69 13.14 -1.37
C ARG A 38 15.32 12.17 -2.38
N PHE A 39 14.86 10.91 -2.39
CA PHE A 39 15.46 9.83 -3.17
C PHE A 39 14.57 9.33 -4.29
N CYS A 40 13.27 9.56 -4.19
CA CYS A 40 12.30 9.06 -5.15
C CYS A 40 11.14 10.05 -5.31
N ARG A 41 10.43 9.88 -6.42
CA ARG A 41 9.15 10.51 -6.71
C ARG A 41 8.13 9.40 -6.91
N LEU A 42 7.01 9.49 -6.20
CA LEU A 42 5.87 8.60 -6.40
C LEU A 42 4.87 9.32 -7.29
N GLU A 43 4.44 8.68 -8.36
CA GLU A 43 3.38 9.19 -9.23
C GLU A 43 2.11 8.36 -9.05
N PRO A 44 0.92 8.96 -9.24
CA PRO A 44 -0.30 8.18 -9.41
C PRO A 44 -0.09 7.17 -10.54
N LEU A 45 -0.39 5.89 -10.24
CA LEU A 45 -0.24 4.82 -11.21
C LEU A 45 -1.11 5.08 -12.45
N ASP A 46 -0.48 5.03 -13.62
CA ASP A 46 -1.08 5.18 -14.94
C ASP A 46 -0.67 3.96 -15.77
N VAL A 47 -1.66 3.14 -16.13
CA VAL A 47 -1.41 1.87 -16.83
C VAL A 47 -0.75 2.09 -18.18
N THR A 48 -1.25 3.06 -18.95
CA THR A 48 -0.77 3.33 -20.32
C THR A 48 0.66 3.83 -20.29
N ARG A 49 1.03 4.61 -19.27
CA ARG A 49 2.37 5.17 -19.13
C ARG A 49 3.35 4.23 -18.45
N HIS A 50 2.94 3.46 -17.45
CA HIS A 50 3.87 2.78 -16.54
C HIS A 50 3.99 1.27 -16.77
N ALA A 51 3.07 0.62 -17.48
CA ALA A 51 3.07 -0.85 -17.59
C ALA A 51 4.36 -1.42 -18.22
N ALA A 52 4.92 -0.74 -19.22
CA ALA A 52 6.14 -1.18 -19.90
C ALA A 52 7.36 -1.08 -18.97
N ASP A 53 7.53 0.07 -18.30
CA ASP A 53 8.65 0.30 -17.37
C ASP A 53 8.58 -0.63 -16.15
N LEU A 54 7.37 -0.87 -15.63
CA LEU A 54 7.15 -1.81 -14.54
C LEU A 54 7.50 -3.25 -14.96
N PHE A 55 7.06 -3.69 -16.14
CA PHE A 55 7.42 -5.02 -16.66
C PHE A 55 8.94 -5.16 -16.82
N ALA A 56 9.60 -4.16 -17.40
CA ALA A 56 11.05 -4.16 -17.56
C ALA A 56 11.77 -4.29 -16.20
N ALA A 57 11.29 -3.59 -15.17
CA ALA A 57 11.85 -3.68 -13.83
C ALA A 57 11.65 -5.07 -13.20
N TYR A 58 10.47 -5.69 -13.37
CA TYR A 58 10.20 -7.03 -12.85
C TYR A 58 11.06 -8.10 -13.54
N ALA A 59 11.31 -7.95 -14.85
CA ALA A 59 12.14 -8.87 -15.63
C ALA A 59 13.64 -8.85 -15.25
N LEU A 60 14.11 -7.83 -14.50
CA LEU A 60 15.49 -7.79 -14.00
C LEU A 60 15.73 -8.71 -12.79
N GLY A 61 14.66 -9.09 -12.08
CA GLY A 61 14.72 -9.98 -10.92
C GLY A 61 14.37 -11.43 -11.28
N ASP A 62 14.48 -12.31 -10.30
CA ASP A 62 13.82 -13.61 -10.37
C ASP A 62 12.34 -13.51 -9.94
N GLU A 63 11.59 -14.59 -10.15
CA GLU A 63 10.19 -14.65 -9.73
C GLU A 63 10.01 -14.75 -8.20
N GLY A 64 11.09 -14.94 -7.43
CA GLY A 64 11.06 -15.09 -5.97
C GLY A 64 10.55 -13.84 -5.25
N GLY A 65 10.71 -12.66 -5.85
CA GLY A 65 10.12 -11.42 -5.34
C GLY A 65 8.58 -11.44 -5.25
N TRP A 66 7.93 -12.36 -5.96
CA TRP A 66 6.47 -12.48 -6.01
C TRP A 66 5.90 -13.52 -5.05
N THR A 67 6.74 -14.34 -4.41
CA THR A 67 6.31 -15.46 -3.54
C THR A 67 5.35 -15.03 -2.42
N TRP A 68 5.49 -13.80 -1.93
CA TRP A 68 4.69 -13.27 -0.82
C TRP A 68 3.61 -12.26 -1.25
N LEU A 69 3.41 -12.10 -2.56
CA LEU A 69 2.36 -11.25 -3.11
C LEU A 69 1.11 -12.08 -3.40
N ALA A 70 -0.06 -11.48 -3.23
CA ALA A 70 -1.35 -12.08 -3.63
C ALA A 70 -1.54 -12.08 -5.17
N SER A 71 -0.44 -12.07 -5.94
CA SER A 71 -0.41 -11.97 -7.39
C SER A 71 0.83 -12.69 -7.92
N SER A 72 0.73 -13.23 -9.12
CA SER A 72 1.86 -13.84 -9.83
C SER A 72 2.63 -12.78 -10.65
N CYS A 73 3.91 -13.03 -10.89
CA CYS A 73 4.73 -12.19 -11.76
C CYS A 73 4.11 -12.10 -13.17
N PRO A 74 3.84 -10.90 -13.71
CA PRO A 74 3.33 -10.75 -15.05
C PRO A 74 4.33 -11.25 -16.10
N ALA A 75 3.85 -12.06 -17.05
CA ALA A 75 4.70 -12.66 -18.08
C ALA A 75 5.06 -11.69 -19.24
N ASN A 76 4.34 -10.58 -19.39
CA ASN A 76 4.55 -9.60 -20.45
C ASN A 76 3.88 -8.25 -20.10
N VAL A 77 4.15 -7.23 -20.93
CA VAL A 77 3.60 -5.87 -20.75
C VAL A 77 2.06 -5.86 -20.70
N ALA A 78 1.38 -6.67 -21.50
CA ALA A 78 -0.09 -6.72 -21.49
C ALA A 78 -0.64 -7.30 -20.18
N ALA A 79 -0.01 -8.35 -19.65
CA ALA A 79 -0.33 -8.90 -18.34
C ALA A 79 -0.05 -7.89 -17.22
N THR A 80 1.07 -7.14 -17.29
CA THR A 80 1.38 -6.07 -16.34
C THR A 80 0.32 -4.96 -16.39
N ALA A 81 -0.11 -4.57 -17.59
CA ALA A 81 -1.15 -3.56 -17.77
C ALA A 81 -2.48 -4.00 -17.14
N HIS A 82 -2.89 -5.25 -17.38
CA HIS A 82 -4.09 -5.82 -16.79
C HIS A 82 -4.02 -5.83 -15.25
N TRP A 83 -2.89 -6.30 -14.70
CA TRP A 83 -2.67 -6.32 -13.26
C TRP A 83 -2.69 -4.89 -12.66
N ALA A 84 -1.99 -3.95 -13.29
CA ALA A 84 -1.93 -2.56 -12.86
C ALA A 84 -3.31 -1.87 -12.91
N ALA A 85 -4.16 -2.21 -13.88
CA ALA A 85 -5.51 -1.65 -13.99
C ALA A 85 -6.39 -1.97 -12.77
N GLY A 86 -6.23 -3.16 -12.18
CA GLY A 86 -6.86 -3.49 -10.89
C GLY A 86 -6.35 -2.58 -9.77
N LYS A 87 -5.06 -2.27 -9.75
CA LYS A 87 -4.40 -1.45 -8.71
C LYS A 87 -4.66 0.04 -8.81
N VAL A 88 -5.09 0.56 -9.96
CA VAL A 88 -5.42 1.98 -10.11
C VAL A 88 -6.65 2.38 -9.30
N ASN A 89 -7.53 1.44 -8.97
CA ASN A 89 -8.81 1.73 -8.31
C ASN A 89 -8.96 1.10 -6.90
N ASP A 90 -7.94 0.35 -6.44
CA ASP A 90 -7.83 -0.17 -5.06
C ASP A 90 -7.59 0.97 -4.06
#